data_AF-A0A968JS76-F1
#
_entry.id   AF-A0A968JS76-F1
#
_cell.length_a   1.000
_cell.length_b   1.000
_cell.length_c   1.000
_cell.angle_alpha   90.00
_cell.angle_beta   90.00
_cell.angle_gamma   90.00
#
_symmetry.space_group_name_H-M   'P 1'
#
loop_
_entity.id
_entity.type
_entity.pdbx_description
1 polymer ?
#
loop_
_entity_poly.entity_id
_entity_poly.type
_entity_poly.pdbx_seq_one_letter_code
_entity_poly.pdbx_strand_id
1 'polypeptide(L)'
;MKTSLIYFFALLMFILPSCKQVEHSNKKDKDMGVIQEQKIYDVIDSLLQKYGEDQQFRIERGVNQVAKFWKKEDGDENGFGDFCITNFIADSMALGEFFTKIERNMELLTGNYARLILQLKEPLELEMGKITPADMLFASFNPASHLEDDLFKNQIAFHILLNFPFYSLQEKADKGDQWSRKEWAYARAADLFTSRVPSENLQEYSDISTKTDAYIAEYNIVMGNLLAESGETLFPKGMNLITHWGLRDELKSNYSVQNGLKKQQMIYTVMNRIINQDIPAEVINNENVLWKPESNVVIKDGEIIKSEAEGLERYQHLLDILGHHKKLTHTIPITQLPF
;
A
#
# COMPACT_ATOMS: atom_id res chain seq x y z
N MET A 1 -65.63 43.20 38.14
CA MET A 1 -64.81 43.71 39.26
C MET A 1 -63.77 42.66 39.61
N LYS A 2 -62.51 43.08 39.69
CA LYS A 2 -61.35 42.28 40.13
C LYS A 2 -61.54 41.80 41.57
N THR A 3 -61.09 40.60 41.87
CA THR A 3 -60.26 40.35 43.08
C THR A 3 -59.46 39.06 42.95
N SER A 4 -58.25 39.13 43.49
CA SER A 4 -57.09 38.27 43.27
C SER A 4 -56.99 37.01 44.14
N LEU A 5 -56.15 36.09 43.65
CA LEU A 5 -55.09 35.32 44.33
C LEU A 5 -55.41 34.13 45.28
N ILE A 6 -54.93 32.97 44.80
CA ILE A 6 -54.13 31.90 45.46
C ILE A 6 -54.84 30.95 46.42
N TYR A 7 -54.83 29.66 46.06
CA TYR A 7 -54.24 28.62 46.92
C TYR A 7 -53.59 27.49 46.09
N PHE A 8 -52.41 27.12 46.57
CA PHE A 8 -51.48 26.07 46.14
C PHE A 8 -52.13 24.68 46.22
N PHE A 9 -51.97 23.83 45.20
CA PHE A 9 -52.10 22.38 45.37
C PHE A 9 -50.97 21.65 44.65
N ALA A 10 -50.14 21.01 45.45
CA ALA A 10 -48.95 20.27 45.04
C ALA A 10 -49.34 18.97 44.31
N LEU A 11 -48.79 18.77 43.11
CA LEU A 11 -48.83 17.49 42.42
C LEU A 11 -47.50 16.77 42.68
N LEU A 12 -47.54 15.76 43.55
CA LEU A 12 -46.46 14.80 43.76
C LEU A 12 -46.27 13.97 42.47
N MET A 13 -45.19 14.19 41.73
CA MET A 13 -44.70 13.22 40.74
C MET A 13 -43.75 12.25 41.43
N PHE A 14 -44.17 10.99 41.54
CA PHE A 14 -43.28 9.87 41.87
C PHE A 14 -42.28 9.67 40.72
N ILE A 15 -41.02 10.05 40.93
CA ILE A 15 -39.91 9.64 40.08
C ILE A 15 -39.47 8.25 40.56
N LEU A 16 -39.85 7.21 39.81
CA LEU A 16 -39.24 5.89 39.97
C LEU A 16 -37.82 5.92 39.38
N PRO A 17 -36.78 5.42 40.08
CA PRO A 17 -35.47 5.28 39.50
C PRO A 17 -35.51 4.14 38.47
N SER A 18 -35.38 4.49 37.18
CA SER A 18 -35.09 3.52 36.15
C SER A 18 -33.64 3.07 36.33
N CYS A 19 -33.44 1.96 37.05
CA CYS A 19 -32.26 1.12 36.89
C CYS A 19 -32.24 0.66 35.44
N LYS A 20 -31.47 1.34 34.59
CA LYS A 20 -31.07 0.78 33.31
C LYS A 20 -30.10 -0.37 33.61
N GLN A 21 -30.62 -1.59 33.57
CA GLN A 21 -29.81 -2.75 33.25
C GLN A 21 -29.06 -2.43 31.95
N VAL A 22 -27.74 -2.49 32.02
CA VAL A 22 -26.88 -2.50 30.84
C VAL A 22 -27.24 -3.78 30.07
N GLU A 23 -28.01 -3.62 29.00
CA GLU A 23 -28.19 -4.69 28.03
C GLU A 23 -26.83 -4.96 27.38
N HIS A 24 -26.19 -6.07 27.76
CA HIS A 24 -25.16 -6.70 26.95
C HIS A 24 -25.81 -7.15 25.64
N SER A 25 -25.86 -6.25 24.66
CA SER A 25 -26.18 -6.61 23.29
C SER A 25 -25.03 -7.50 22.78
N ASN A 26 -25.32 -8.78 22.58
CA ASN A 26 -24.50 -9.69 21.78
C ASN A 26 -24.22 -9.03 20.41
N LYS A 27 -23.09 -8.34 20.30
CA LYS A 27 -22.54 -7.89 19.02
C LYS A 27 -21.68 -9.03 18.51
N LYS A 28 -22.08 -9.54 17.34
CA LYS A 28 -21.34 -10.43 16.43
C LYS A 28 -19.83 -10.41 16.69
N ASP A 29 -19.26 -11.60 16.85
CA ASP A 29 -17.82 -11.88 16.80
C ASP A 29 -17.15 -10.94 15.77
N LYS A 30 -16.58 -9.85 16.28
CA LYS A 30 -15.42 -9.26 15.64
C LYS A 30 -14.32 -10.26 15.92
N ASP A 31 -13.66 -10.72 14.88
CA ASP A 31 -12.50 -11.60 14.96
C ASP A 31 -11.43 -10.95 15.85
N MET A 32 -11.49 -11.22 17.16
CA MET A 32 -10.67 -10.62 18.21
C MET A 32 -9.53 -11.58 18.52
N GLY A 33 -8.76 -11.97 17.50
CA GLY A 33 -7.53 -12.74 17.64
C GLY A 33 -7.64 -13.97 18.55
N VAL A 34 -6.52 -14.33 19.19
CA VAL A 34 -6.44 -15.49 20.11
C VAL A 34 -6.86 -15.13 21.55
N ILE A 35 -7.19 -13.86 21.82
CA ILE A 35 -7.41 -13.33 23.17
C ILE A 35 -8.90 -13.11 23.43
N GLN A 36 -9.42 -13.72 24.49
CA GLN A 36 -10.82 -13.52 24.88
C GLN A 36 -11.12 -12.07 25.28
N GLU A 37 -12.32 -11.60 24.92
CA GLU A 37 -12.79 -10.25 25.21
C GLU A 37 -12.76 -9.94 26.72
N GLN A 38 -13.13 -10.92 27.56
CA GLN A 38 -13.06 -10.78 29.02
C GLN A 38 -11.64 -10.46 29.50
N LYS A 39 -10.62 -11.13 28.95
CA LYS A 39 -9.23 -10.90 29.33
C LYS A 39 -8.77 -9.48 28.98
N ILE A 40 -9.24 -8.95 27.85
CA ILE A 40 -8.96 -7.56 27.43
C ILE A 40 -9.54 -6.58 28.44
N TYR A 41 -10.80 -6.77 28.87
CA TYR A 41 -11.43 -5.93 29.89
C TYR A 41 -10.68 -6.01 31.22
N ASP A 42 -10.32 -7.21 31.69
CA ASP A 42 -9.58 -7.38 32.95
C ASP A 42 -8.23 -6.63 32.94
N VAL A 43 -7.52 -6.65 31.80
CA VAL A 43 -6.24 -5.93 31.63
C VAL A 43 -6.44 -4.42 31.61
N ILE A 44 -7.48 -3.93 30.91
CA ILE A 44 -7.83 -2.51 30.88
C ILE A 44 -8.15 -2.02 32.31
N ASP A 45 -9.03 -2.73 33.02
CA ASP A 45 -9.41 -2.40 34.40
C ASP A 45 -8.20 -2.37 35.33
N SER A 46 -7.29 -3.34 35.21
CA SER A 46 -6.05 -3.39 35.99
C SER A 46 -5.14 -2.18 35.73
N LEU A 47 -5.02 -1.75 34.47
CA LEU A 47 -4.25 -0.57 34.10
C LEU A 47 -4.91 0.74 34.57
N LEU A 48 -6.23 0.85 34.48
CA LEU A 48 -7.00 2.00 34.99
C LEU A 48 -6.87 2.13 36.50
N GLN A 49 -6.96 1.02 37.24
CA GLN A 49 -6.73 1.02 38.69
C GLN A 49 -5.31 1.47 39.06
N LYS A 50 -4.31 1.13 38.23
CA LYS A 50 -2.90 1.47 38.47
C LYS A 50 -2.55 2.91 38.11
N TYR A 51 -3.09 3.43 37.00
CA TYR A 51 -2.64 4.69 36.39
C TYR A 51 -3.72 5.80 36.34
N GLY A 52 -4.97 5.47 36.63
CA GLY A 52 -6.09 6.41 36.70
C GLY A 52 -6.82 6.68 35.37
N GLU A 53 -7.99 7.30 35.49
CA GLU A 53 -8.91 7.60 34.37
C GLU A 53 -8.32 8.56 33.32
N ASP A 54 -7.35 9.41 33.70
CA ASP A 54 -6.69 10.32 32.76
C ASP A 54 -5.95 9.58 31.62
N GLN A 55 -5.61 8.30 31.84
CA GLN A 55 -4.97 7.44 30.82
C GLN A 55 -5.97 6.58 30.03
N GLN A 56 -7.27 6.64 30.34
CA GLN A 56 -8.30 5.72 29.83
C GLN A 56 -8.26 5.62 28.31
N PHE A 57 -8.23 6.75 27.61
CA PHE A 57 -8.19 6.78 26.14
C PHE A 57 -7.01 6.00 25.56
N ARG A 58 -5.81 6.10 26.15
CA ARG A 58 -4.61 5.40 25.67
C ARG A 58 -4.61 3.93 26.06
N ILE A 59 -5.05 3.62 27.28
CA ILE A 59 -5.14 2.25 27.77
C ILE A 59 -6.10 1.44 26.91
N GLU A 60 -7.33 1.92 26.72
CA GLU A 60 -8.34 1.20 25.96
C GLU A 60 -7.87 0.94 24.52
N ARG A 61 -7.36 1.97 23.82
CA ARG A 61 -6.87 1.79 22.45
C ARG A 61 -5.65 0.91 22.37
N GLY A 62 -4.66 1.14 23.24
CA GLY A 62 -3.41 0.40 23.25
C GLY A 62 -3.61 -1.09 23.48
N VAL A 63 -4.39 -1.46 24.50
CA VAL A 63 -4.65 -2.87 24.82
C VAL A 63 -5.44 -3.54 23.69
N ASN A 64 -6.46 -2.88 23.13
CA ASN A 64 -7.21 -3.42 22.00
C ASN A 64 -6.35 -3.59 20.75
N GLN A 65 -5.42 -2.66 20.50
CA GLN A 65 -4.47 -2.75 19.38
C GLN A 65 -3.52 -3.94 19.53
N VAL A 66 -2.96 -4.16 20.72
CA VAL A 66 -2.12 -5.33 20.99
C VAL A 66 -2.93 -6.60 20.81
N ALA A 67 -4.13 -6.69 21.39
CA ALA A 67 -4.99 -7.87 21.30
C ALA A 67 -5.33 -8.23 19.85
N LYS A 68 -5.62 -7.22 19.01
CA LYS A 68 -5.91 -7.41 17.58
C LYS A 68 -4.78 -8.11 16.82
N PHE A 69 -3.53 -7.83 17.16
CA PHE A 69 -2.37 -8.39 16.45
C PHE A 69 -1.70 -9.56 17.18
N TRP A 70 -2.17 -9.91 18.37
CA TRP A 70 -1.64 -11.00 19.17
C TRP A 70 -2.01 -12.36 18.58
N LYS A 71 -0.99 -13.16 18.26
CA LYS A 71 -1.10 -14.51 17.74
C LYS A 71 -0.60 -15.50 18.79
N LYS A 72 -0.93 -16.78 18.58
CA LYS A 72 -0.51 -17.89 19.46
C LYS A 72 1.01 -17.99 19.63
N GLU A 73 1.78 -17.59 18.61
CA GLU A 73 3.24 -17.57 18.64
C GLU A 73 3.84 -16.47 19.52
N ASP A 74 3.08 -15.41 19.83
CA ASP A 74 3.55 -14.28 20.65
C ASP A 74 3.36 -14.55 22.16
N GLY A 75 2.46 -15.46 22.52
CA GLY A 75 2.19 -15.88 23.89
C GLY A 75 0.75 -16.30 24.12
N ASP A 76 0.46 -16.82 25.31
CA ASP A 76 -0.90 -17.10 25.76
C ASP A 76 -1.60 -15.85 26.34
N GLU A 77 -2.84 -16.02 26.80
CA GLU A 77 -3.63 -14.93 27.38
C GLU A 77 -2.98 -14.29 28.61
N ASN A 78 -2.23 -15.08 29.40
CA ASN A 78 -1.51 -14.56 30.55
C ASN A 78 -0.31 -13.72 30.11
N GLY A 79 0.47 -14.22 29.14
CA GLY A 79 1.57 -13.48 28.52
C GLY A 79 1.12 -12.15 27.92
N PHE A 80 -0.03 -12.14 27.24
CA PHE A 80 -0.65 -10.89 26.74
C PHE A 80 -0.93 -9.89 27.87
N GLY A 81 -1.57 -10.35 28.96
CA GLY A 81 -1.91 -9.49 30.09
C GLY A 81 -0.67 -8.95 30.81
N ASP A 82 0.29 -9.82 31.09
CA ASP A 82 1.56 -9.48 31.74
C ASP A 82 2.34 -8.47 30.89
N PHE A 83 2.36 -8.66 29.57
CA PHE A 83 2.98 -7.72 28.64
C PHE A 83 2.35 -6.33 28.74
N CYS A 84 1.02 -6.22 28.68
CA CYS A 84 0.33 -4.94 28.73
C CYS A 84 0.54 -4.22 30.08
N ILE A 85 0.42 -4.95 31.19
CA ILE A 85 0.55 -4.40 32.55
C ILE A 85 1.99 -3.91 32.82
N THR A 86 2.98 -4.62 32.28
CA THR A 86 4.39 -4.30 32.44
C THR A 86 4.83 -3.13 31.57
N ASN A 87 4.34 -3.07 30.32
CA ASN A 87 4.93 -2.22 29.28
C ASN A 87 4.13 -0.96 28.94
N PHE A 88 3.01 -0.70 29.60
CA PHE A 88 2.29 0.56 29.45
C PHE A 88 3.06 1.72 30.11
N ILE A 89 3.32 2.77 29.33
CA ILE A 89 4.07 3.96 29.74
C ILE A 89 3.09 5.10 30.03
N ALA A 90 2.81 5.31 31.32
CA ALA A 90 1.96 6.40 31.81
C ALA A 90 2.70 7.74 31.91
N ASP A 91 3.99 7.73 32.23
CA ASP A 91 4.79 8.95 32.36
C ASP A 91 5.05 9.60 30.99
N SER A 92 4.74 10.90 30.89
CA SER A 92 4.80 11.64 29.63
C SER A 92 6.23 11.89 29.13
N MET A 93 7.22 11.97 30.03
CA MET A 93 8.63 12.14 29.66
C MET A 93 9.19 10.82 29.13
N ALA A 94 8.97 9.72 29.84
CA ALA A 94 9.36 8.37 29.41
C ALA A 94 8.71 7.99 28.07
N LEU A 95 7.45 8.37 27.84
CA LEU A 95 6.78 8.17 26.55
C LEU A 95 7.47 8.95 25.43
N GLY A 96 7.88 10.19 25.71
CA GLY A 96 8.67 11.01 24.77
C GLY A 96 10.03 10.41 24.45
N GLU A 97 10.75 9.93 25.45
CA GLU A 97 12.02 9.23 25.24
C GLU A 97 11.86 7.96 24.42
N PHE A 98 10.79 7.20 24.68
CA PHE A 98 10.48 6.00 23.90
C PHE A 98 10.18 6.37 22.44
N PHE A 99 9.39 7.42 22.20
CA PHE A 99 9.12 7.93 20.85
C PHE A 99 10.42 8.30 20.10
N THR A 100 11.33 9.05 20.72
CA THR A 100 12.60 9.44 20.08
C THR A 100 13.45 8.22 19.70
N LYS A 101 13.43 7.16 20.52
CA LYS A 101 14.12 5.89 20.21
C LYS A 101 13.46 5.17 19.02
N ILE A 102 12.13 5.19 18.94
CA ILE A 102 11.39 4.65 17.79
C ILE A 102 11.78 5.40 16.53
N GLU A 103 11.66 6.74 16.53
CA GLU A 103 11.93 7.60 15.38
C GLU A 103 13.32 7.31 14.80
N ARG A 104 14.36 7.40 15.63
CA ARG A 104 15.74 7.14 15.21
C ARG A 104 15.93 5.74 14.61
N ASN A 105 15.42 4.71 15.29
CA ASN A 105 15.70 3.33 14.87
C ASN A 105 14.87 2.94 13.64
N MET A 106 13.64 3.43 13.52
CA MET A 106 12.82 3.21 12.33
C MET A 106 13.39 3.93 11.11
N GLU A 107 13.92 5.14 11.27
CA GLU A 107 14.64 5.85 10.20
C GLU A 107 15.87 5.05 9.75
N LEU A 108 16.67 4.53 10.69
CA LEU A 108 17.82 3.70 10.35
C LEU A 108 17.42 2.43 9.59
N LEU A 109 16.40 1.70 10.06
CA LEU A 109 15.96 0.47 9.42
C LEU A 109 15.42 0.77 8.02
N THR A 110 14.39 1.61 7.93
CA THR A 110 13.68 1.90 6.67
C THR A 110 14.60 2.56 5.64
N GLY A 111 15.44 3.51 6.06
CA GLY A 111 16.39 4.18 5.18
C GLY A 111 17.46 3.25 4.61
N ASN A 112 18.02 2.34 5.44
CA ASN A 112 19.03 1.40 4.94
C ASN A 112 18.42 0.32 4.04
N TYR A 113 17.23 -0.18 4.35
CA TYR A 113 16.54 -1.11 3.45
C TYR A 113 16.16 -0.47 2.12
N ALA A 114 15.64 0.76 2.14
CA ALA A 114 15.34 1.50 0.91
C ALA A 114 16.60 1.69 0.06
N ARG A 115 17.72 2.06 0.69
CA ARG A 115 19.01 2.15 -0.01
C ARG A 115 19.44 0.82 -0.62
N LEU A 116 19.36 -0.29 0.12
CA LEU A 116 19.73 -1.61 -0.38
C LEU A 116 18.87 -1.99 -1.60
N ILE A 117 17.56 -1.79 -1.52
CA ILE A 117 16.63 -2.08 -2.62
C ILE A 117 17.00 -1.27 -3.86
N LEU A 118 17.22 0.05 -3.73
CA LEU A 118 17.62 0.90 -4.84
C LEU A 118 18.91 0.40 -5.50
N GLN A 119 19.92 0.07 -4.70
CA GLN A 119 21.21 -0.40 -5.21
C GLN A 119 21.12 -1.76 -5.91
N LEU A 120 20.27 -2.67 -5.42
CA LEU A 120 20.03 -3.96 -6.06
C LEU A 120 19.29 -3.85 -7.38
N LYS A 121 18.50 -2.78 -7.57
CA LYS A 121 17.73 -2.49 -8.79
C LYS A 121 18.48 -1.67 -9.84
N GLU A 122 19.65 -1.11 -9.50
CA GLU A 122 20.46 -0.31 -10.44
C GLU A 122 20.63 -0.96 -11.82
N PRO A 123 20.90 -2.27 -11.98
CA PRO A 123 21.05 -2.88 -13.29
C PRO A 123 19.78 -2.88 -14.17
N LEU A 124 18.60 -2.76 -13.56
CA LEU A 124 17.31 -2.67 -14.26
C LEU A 124 16.89 -1.22 -14.53
N GLU A 125 17.30 -0.29 -13.66
CA GLU A 125 16.85 1.10 -13.70
C GLU A 125 17.84 2.05 -14.38
N LEU A 126 19.11 1.64 -14.51
CA LEU A 126 20.19 2.42 -15.12
C LEU A 126 20.77 1.71 -16.35
N GLU A 127 21.41 2.48 -17.24
CA GLU A 127 22.12 1.93 -18.41
C GLU A 127 23.42 1.22 -17.99
N MET A 128 23.30 0.02 -17.42
CA MET A 128 24.42 -0.81 -16.97
C MET A 128 24.73 -1.99 -17.90
N GLY A 129 24.11 -2.01 -19.08
CA GLY A 129 24.26 -3.05 -20.08
C GLY A 129 23.00 -3.92 -20.18
N LYS A 130 23.15 -5.10 -20.77
CA LYS A 130 22.03 -6.02 -20.95
C LYS A 130 21.60 -6.60 -19.60
N ILE A 131 20.32 -6.46 -19.27
CA ILE A 131 19.71 -7.12 -18.11
C ILE A 131 19.88 -8.64 -18.23
N THR A 132 20.44 -9.25 -17.19
CA THR A 132 20.67 -10.69 -17.09
C THR A 132 19.68 -11.35 -16.13
N PRO A 133 19.54 -12.69 -16.17
CA PRO A 133 18.76 -13.41 -15.16
C PRO A 133 19.25 -13.18 -13.72
N ALA A 134 20.55 -12.92 -13.53
CA ALA A 134 21.09 -12.62 -12.20
C ALA A 134 20.58 -11.25 -11.69
N ASP A 135 20.53 -10.26 -12.57
CA ASP A 135 20.01 -8.93 -12.24
C ASP A 135 18.54 -9.01 -11.82
N MET A 136 17.72 -9.78 -12.57
CA MET A 136 16.32 -10.03 -12.21
C MET A 136 16.17 -10.69 -10.82
N LEU A 137 17.03 -11.66 -10.48
CA LEU A 137 17.00 -12.32 -9.17
C LEU A 137 17.30 -11.33 -8.04
N PHE A 138 18.33 -10.50 -8.18
CA PHE A 138 18.70 -9.52 -7.16
C PHE A 138 17.70 -8.36 -7.06
N ALA A 139 17.16 -7.90 -8.18
CA ALA A 139 16.13 -6.86 -8.18
C ALA A 139 14.78 -7.34 -7.62
N SER A 140 14.51 -8.64 -7.66
CA SER A 140 13.29 -9.25 -7.08
C SER A 140 13.43 -9.48 -5.57
N PHE A 141 14.66 -9.61 -5.05
CA PHE A 141 14.90 -9.85 -3.64
C PHE A 141 14.47 -8.66 -2.76
N ASN A 142 13.59 -8.90 -1.79
CA ASN A 142 13.18 -7.91 -0.80
C ASN A 142 13.92 -8.15 0.53
N PRO A 143 15.01 -7.41 0.81
CA PRO A 143 15.78 -7.57 2.05
C PRO A 143 14.97 -7.21 3.31
N ALA A 144 13.88 -6.47 3.18
CA ALA A 144 13.02 -6.04 4.27
C ALA A 144 11.78 -6.92 4.47
N SER A 145 11.61 -7.99 3.68
CA SER A 145 10.41 -8.84 3.71
C SER A 145 10.08 -9.38 5.13
N HIS A 146 11.09 -9.68 5.94
CA HIS A 146 10.92 -10.17 7.31
C HIS A 146 10.92 -9.08 8.39
N LEU A 147 11.17 -7.81 8.04
CA LEU A 147 11.39 -6.76 9.04
C LEU A 147 10.22 -6.64 10.02
N GLU A 148 8.99 -6.55 9.51
CA GLU A 148 7.80 -6.40 10.34
C GLU A 148 7.54 -7.65 11.19
N ASP A 149 7.65 -8.84 10.61
CA ASP A 149 7.52 -10.11 11.32
C ASP A 149 8.50 -10.20 12.50
N ASP A 150 9.74 -9.80 12.31
CA ASP A 150 10.76 -9.84 13.36
C ASP A 150 10.54 -8.74 14.42
N LEU A 151 9.96 -7.60 14.06
CA LEU A 151 9.52 -6.56 15.01
C LEU A 151 8.33 -7.00 15.86
N PHE A 152 7.48 -7.90 15.35
CA PHE A 152 6.45 -8.56 16.16
C PHE A 152 7.07 -9.62 17.08
N LYS A 153 7.92 -10.51 16.54
CA LYS A 153 8.57 -11.58 17.31
C LYS A 153 9.41 -11.06 18.48
N ASN A 154 10.10 -9.93 18.30
CA ASN A 154 10.87 -9.30 19.37
C ASN A 154 10.04 -8.29 20.21
N GLN A 155 8.73 -8.25 19.99
CA GLN A 155 7.74 -7.44 20.71
C GLN A 155 7.83 -5.92 20.53
N ILE A 156 8.77 -5.39 19.74
CA ILE A 156 8.88 -3.94 19.49
C ILE A 156 7.56 -3.39 18.94
N ALA A 157 6.94 -4.09 17.99
CA ALA A 157 5.66 -3.69 17.41
C ALA A 157 4.56 -3.57 18.48
N PHE A 158 4.49 -4.51 19.42
CA PHE A 158 3.53 -4.47 20.52
C PHE A 158 3.80 -3.33 21.50
N HIS A 159 5.06 -2.98 21.77
CA HIS A 159 5.37 -1.80 22.58
C HIS A 159 4.86 -0.51 21.94
N ILE A 160 4.99 -0.37 20.61
CA ILE A 160 4.47 0.79 19.87
C ILE A 160 2.94 0.80 19.91
N LEU A 161 2.31 -0.32 19.55
CA LEU A 161 0.85 -0.48 19.54
C LEU A 161 0.23 -0.24 20.91
N LEU A 162 0.88 -0.63 22.00
CA LEU A 162 0.35 -0.40 23.35
C LEU A 162 0.38 1.08 23.75
N ASN A 163 1.40 1.81 23.33
CA ASN A 163 1.70 3.13 23.87
C ASN A 163 1.27 4.30 22.98
N PHE A 164 1.10 4.06 21.67
CA PHE A 164 0.67 5.04 20.69
C PHE A 164 -0.66 4.63 20.04
N PRO A 165 -1.73 5.40 20.23
CA PRO A 165 -3.02 5.11 19.59
C PRO A 165 -3.00 5.29 18.08
N PHE A 166 -3.58 4.33 17.36
CA PHE A 166 -3.94 4.44 15.95
C PHE A 166 -5.15 5.34 15.78
N TYR A 167 -5.15 6.09 14.69
CA TYR A 167 -6.25 6.93 14.25
C TYR A 167 -6.62 6.59 12.81
N SER A 168 -7.91 6.39 12.57
CA SER A 168 -8.44 6.24 11.21
C SER A 168 -8.22 7.53 10.40
N LEU A 169 -8.31 7.41 9.07
CA LEU A 169 -8.22 8.58 8.18
C LEU A 169 -9.27 9.64 8.53
N GLN A 170 -10.49 9.22 8.86
CA GLN A 170 -11.56 10.15 9.27
C GLN A 170 -11.19 10.89 10.55
N GLU A 171 -10.70 10.19 11.58
CA GLU A 171 -10.29 10.84 12.83
C GLU A 171 -9.13 11.82 12.62
N LYS A 172 -8.18 11.49 11.74
CA LYS A 172 -7.09 12.39 11.35
C LYS A 172 -7.62 13.62 10.63
N ALA A 173 -8.60 13.47 9.74
CA ALA A 173 -9.25 14.60 9.07
C ALA A 173 -10.02 15.49 10.06
N ASP A 174 -10.72 14.90 11.03
CA ASP A 174 -11.56 15.64 11.97
C ASP A 174 -10.74 16.37 13.06
N LYS A 175 -9.63 15.78 13.49
CA LYS A 175 -8.86 16.24 14.67
C LYS A 175 -7.50 16.82 14.32
N GLY A 176 -6.96 16.48 13.15
CA GLY A 176 -5.57 16.75 12.78
C GLY A 176 -5.21 18.24 12.76
N ASP A 177 -6.17 19.12 12.45
CA ASP A 177 -5.98 20.58 12.45
C ASP A 177 -5.67 21.14 13.85
N GLN A 178 -6.05 20.41 14.90
CA GLN A 178 -5.85 20.80 16.30
C GLN A 178 -4.59 20.20 16.90
N TRP A 179 -3.95 19.25 16.21
CA TRP A 179 -2.77 18.56 16.71
C TRP A 179 -1.50 19.37 16.52
N SER A 180 -0.71 19.44 17.58
CA SER A 180 0.68 19.84 17.50
C SER A 180 1.50 18.87 16.63
N ARG A 181 2.69 19.30 16.21
CA ARG A 181 3.64 18.43 15.49
C ARG A 181 3.94 17.14 16.25
N LYS A 182 4.04 17.22 17.59
CA LYS A 182 4.32 16.06 18.45
C LYS A 182 3.15 15.07 18.45
N GLU A 183 1.92 15.56 18.53
CA GLU A 183 0.72 14.71 18.48
C GLU A 183 0.56 14.04 17.11
N TRP A 184 0.85 14.76 16.03
CA TRP A 184 0.95 14.17 14.69
C TRP A 184 2.00 13.06 14.62
N ALA A 185 3.19 13.31 15.16
CA ALA A 185 4.27 12.33 15.17
C ALA A 185 3.88 11.06 15.97
N TYR A 186 3.21 11.23 17.12
CA TYR A 186 2.70 10.12 17.92
C TYR A 186 1.61 9.33 17.21
N ALA A 187 0.67 10.00 16.54
CA ALA A 187 -0.36 9.34 15.73
C ALA A 187 0.25 8.51 14.59
N ARG A 188 1.34 9.01 13.98
CA ARG A 188 2.08 8.31 12.92
C ARG A 188 2.90 7.12 13.42
N ALA A 189 3.27 7.07 14.70
CA ALA A 189 3.98 5.92 15.28
C ALA A 189 3.13 4.64 15.21
N ALA A 190 1.83 4.74 15.50
CA ALA A 190 0.91 3.61 15.42
C ALA A 190 0.62 3.18 13.98
N ASP A 191 0.77 4.10 13.01
CA ASP A 191 0.58 3.79 11.58
C ASP A 191 1.69 2.88 11.02
N LEU A 192 2.77 2.66 11.78
CA LEU A 192 3.81 1.68 11.43
C LEU A 192 3.29 0.24 11.43
N PHE A 193 2.22 -0.06 12.18
CA PHE A 193 1.70 -1.41 12.36
C PHE A 193 0.17 -1.45 12.25
N THR A 194 -0.34 -1.29 11.02
CA THR A 194 -1.79 -1.35 10.73
C THR A 194 -2.25 -2.70 10.19
N SER A 195 -1.29 -3.56 9.85
CA SER A 195 -1.44 -4.93 9.40
C SER A 195 -0.34 -5.79 10.04
N ARG A 196 -0.36 -7.10 9.78
CA ARG A 196 0.75 -8.04 10.08
C ARG A 196 0.90 -9.00 8.91
N VAL A 197 1.57 -8.52 7.86
CA VAL A 197 1.67 -9.22 6.57
C VAL A 197 2.79 -10.24 6.64
N PRO A 198 2.52 -11.54 6.35
CA PRO A 198 3.58 -12.54 6.31
C PRO A 198 4.68 -12.17 5.31
N SER A 199 5.94 -12.33 5.72
CA SER A 199 7.11 -12.02 4.90
C SER A 199 7.10 -12.69 3.52
N GLU A 200 6.57 -13.92 3.45
CA GLU A 200 6.40 -14.70 2.23
C GLU A 200 5.60 -13.93 1.17
N ASN A 201 4.53 -13.25 1.59
CA ASN A 201 3.70 -12.46 0.68
C ASN A 201 4.43 -11.17 0.25
N LEU A 202 5.22 -10.55 1.13
CA LEU A 202 6.01 -9.36 0.80
C LEU A 202 7.15 -9.68 -0.17
N GLN A 203 7.76 -10.86 -0.05
CA GLN A 203 8.73 -11.35 -1.02
C GLN A 203 8.05 -11.72 -2.35
N GLU A 204 6.92 -12.43 -2.31
CA GLU A 204 6.15 -12.74 -3.53
C GLU A 204 5.72 -11.47 -4.28
N TYR A 205 5.29 -10.42 -3.56
CA TYR A 205 4.96 -9.14 -4.16
C TYR A 205 6.16 -8.52 -4.90
N SER A 206 7.33 -8.54 -4.25
CA SER A 206 8.57 -8.03 -4.84
C SER A 206 8.92 -8.76 -6.13
N ASP A 207 8.78 -10.08 -6.15
CA ASP A 207 9.02 -10.89 -7.36
C ASP A 207 8.05 -10.54 -8.50
N ILE A 208 6.75 -10.36 -8.19
CA ILE A 208 5.72 -10.03 -9.19
C ILE A 208 5.91 -8.60 -9.71
N SER A 209 6.15 -7.63 -8.81
CA SER A 209 6.37 -6.23 -9.16
C SER A 209 7.60 -6.09 -10.03
N THR A 210 8.74 -6.66 -9.64
CA THR A 210 9.99 -6.54 -10.42
C THR A 210 9.85 -7.13 -11.83
N LYS A 211 9.16 -8.26 -12.00
CA LYS A 211 8.88 -8.82 -13.33
C LYS A 211 8.00 -7.91 -14.17
N THR A 212 6.99 -7.30 -13.55
CA THR A 212 6.06 -6.39 -14.23
C THR A 212 6.75 -5.09 -14.61
N ASP A 213 7.52 -4.51 -13.71
CA ASP A 213 8.28 -3.29 -13.94
C ASP A 213 9.33 -3.49 -15.04
N ALA A 214 10.05 -4.61 -15.02
CA ALA A 214 11.01 -4.96 -16.07
C ALA A 214 10.31 -5.13 -17.43
N TYR A 215 9.17 -5.80 -17.50
CA TYR A 215 8.37 -5.89 -18.72
C TYR A 215 7.99 -4.50 -19.25
N ILE A 216 7.49 -3.61 -18.39
CA ILE A 216 7.08 -2.24 -18.75
C ILE A 216 8.28 -1.38 -19.19
N ALA A 217 9.40 -1.51 -18.49
CA ALA A 217 10.62 -0.74 -18.72
C ALA A 217 11.31 -1.15 -20.03
N GLU A 218 11.34 -2.45 -20.31
CA GLU A 218 11.99 -2.98 -21.50
C GLU A 218 11.08 -2.95 -22.73
N TYR A 219 9.80 -2.59 -22.63
CA TYR A 219 8.90 -2.60 -23.78
C TYR A 219 9.06 -1.34 -24.64
N ASN A 220 9.80 -1.46 -25.75
CA ASN A 220 10.04 -0.37 -26.68
C ASN A 220 9.56 -0.68 -28.11
N ILE A 221 9.24 0.40 -28.84
CA ILE A 221 8.92 0.37 -30.27
C ILE A 221 9.96 1.20 -31.02
N VAL A 222 10.56 0.59 -32.04
CA VAL A 222 11.50 1.24 -32.95
C VAL A 222 10.72 2.10 -33.94
N MET A 223 10.31 3.29 -33.50
CA MET A 223 9.48 4.25 -34.26
C MET A 223 10.04 4.54 -35.65
N GLY A 224 11.37 4.61 -35.79
CA GLY A 224 12.04 4.84 -37.08
C GLY A 224 11.80 3.75 -38.13
N ASN A 225 11.33 2.58 -37.71
CA ASN A 225 11.00 1.44 -38.57
C ASN A 225 9.51 1.33 -38.90
N LEU A 226 8.69 2.27 -38.43
CA LEU A 226 7.28 2.33 -38.77
C LEU A 226 7.07 2.89 -40.17
N LEU A 227 6.24 2.21 -40.93
CA LEU A 227 5.83 2.58 -42.27
C LEU A 227 4.35 2.95 -42.28
N ALA A 228 4.01 4.03 -42.98
CA ALA A 228 2.63 4.25 -43.37
C ALA A 228 2.22 3.23 -44.45
N GLU A 229 0.93 3.15 -44.77
CA GLU A 229 0.44 2.23 -45.81
C GLU A 229 1.06 2.52 -47.19
N SER A 230 1.36 3.79 -47.48
CA SER A 230 2.10 4.23 -48.67
C SER A 230 3.57 3.78 -48.72
N GLY A 231 4.12 3.27 -47.61
CA GLY A 231 5.52 2.88 -47.47
C GLY A 231 6.45 4.00 -47.01
N GLU A 232 5.94 5.20 -46.71
CA GLU A 232 6.75 6.30 -46.16
C GLU A 232 7.04 6.10 -44.67
N THR A 233 8.25 6.46 -44.22
CA THR A 233 8.59 6.58 -42.79
C THR A 233 8.20 7.98 -42.29
N LEU A 234 7.58 8.04 -41.11
CA LEU A 234 7.18 9.33 -40.50
C LEU A 234 8.13 9.80 -39.38
N PHE A 235 8.90 8.88 -38.80
CA PHE A 235 9.77 9.14 -37.66
C PHE A 235 11.25 9.07 -38.05
N PRO A 236 12.13 9.78 -37.33
CA PRO A 236 13.57 9.71 -37.56
C PRO A 236 14.11 8.28 -37.44
N LYS A 237 15.10 7.94 -38.29
CA LYS A 237 15.80 6.67 -38.21
C LYS A 237 16.48 6.52 -36.84
N GLY A 238 16.37 5.34 -36.23
CA GLY A 238 16.93 5.04 -34.91
C GLY A 238 16.13 5.58 -33.73
N MET A 239 14.99 6.24 -33.96
CA MET A 239 14.08 6.62 -32.88
C MET A 239 13.49 5.34 -32.27
N ASN A 240 13.78 5.11 -31.00
CA ASN A 240 13.24 4.02 -30.20
C ASN A 240 12.53 4.61 -28.99
N LEU A 241 11.27 4.23 -28.76
CA LEU A 241 10.46 4.77 -27.68
C LEU A 241 9.93 3.69 -26.78
N ILE A 242 10.13 3.92 -25.49
CA ILE A 242 9.50 3.15 -24.43
C ILE A 242 7.98 3.38 -24.42
N THR A 243 7.21 2.31 -24.27
CA THR A 243 5.76 2.39 -24.52
C THR A 243 4.98 3.04 -23.39
N HIS A 244 5.47 2.99 -22.15
CA HIS A 244 4.71 3.41 -20.98
C HIS A 244 4.60 4.94 -20.79
N TRP A 245 5.57 5.72 -21.30
CA TRP A 245 5.43 7.18 -21.43
C TRP A 245 5.95 7.75 -22.75
N GLY A 246 6.95 7.13 -23.39
CA GLY A 246 7.58 7.66 -24.62
C GLY A 246 6.59 7.85 -25.76
N LEU A 247 5.72 6.87 -26.03
CA LEU A 247 4.68 7.00 -27.06
C LEU A 247 3.71 8.15 -26.78
N ARG A 248 3.26 8.29 -25.52
CA ARG A 248 2.36 9.38 -25.11
C ARG A 248 3.02 10.75 -25.29
N ASP A 249 4.29 10.86 -24.92
CA ASP A 249 5.01 12.13 -24.95
C ASP A 249 5.36 12.53 -26.39
N GLU A 250 5.73 11.56 -27.24
CA GLU A 250 5.90 11.80 -28.67
C GLU A 250 4.57 12.13 -29.37
N LEU A 251 3.45 11.51 -28.97
CA LEU A 251 2.14 11.89 -29.51
C LEU A 251 1.85 13.37 -29.21
N LYS A 252 2.10 13.81 -27.98
CA LYS A 252 1.91 15.21 -27.57
C LYS A 252 2.89 16.17 -28.25
N SER A 253 4.16 15.77 -28.44
CA SER A 253 5.18 16.61 -29.10
C SER A 253 4.74 17.00 -30.52
N ASN A 254 3.94 16.17 -31.17
CA ASN A 254 3.44 16.37 -32.53
C ASN A 254 2.18 17.24 -32.64
N TYR A 255 1.68 17.86 -31.57
CA TYR A 255 0.46 18.70 -31.60
C TYR A 255 0.59 19.99 -32.42
N SER A 256 1.78 20.59 -32.45
CA SER A 256 2.05 21.87 -33.13
C SER A 256 2.98 21.73 -34.35
N VAL A 257 3.35 20.50 -34.70
CA VAL A 257 4.26 20.21 -35.81
C VAL A 257 3.49 20.14 -37.13
N GLN A 258 4.08 20.68 -38.20
CA GLN A 258 3.51 20.56 -39.55
C GLN A 258 3.36 19.07 -39.93
N ASN A 259 2.19 18.68 -40.41
CA ASN A 259 1.79 17.28 -40.65
C ASN A 259 1.82 16.38 -39.39
N GLY A 260 1.83 16.95 -38.19
CA GLY A 260 1.86 16.22 -36.93
C GLY A 260 0.66 15.30 -36.71
N LEU A 261 -0.50 15.59 -37.32
CA LEU A 261 -1.69 14.73 -37.23
C LEU A 261 -1.43 13.31 -37.74
N LYS A 262 -0.70 13.15 -38.86
CA LYS A 262 -0.37 11.81 -39.39
C LYS A 262 0.49 11.01 -38.41
N LYS A 263 1.48 11.66 -37.79
CA LYS A 263 2.34 11.05 -36.77
C LYS A 263 1.53 10.63 -35.53
N GLN A 264 0.66 11.53 -35.05
CA GLN A 264 -0.24 11.25 -33.93
C GLN A 264 -1.15 10.05 -34.20
N GLN A 265 -1.72 9.97 -35.41
CA GLN A 265 -2.58 8.85 -35.82
C GLN A 265 -1.79 7.53 -35.86
N MET A 266 -0.56 7.53 -36.41
CA MET A 266 0.28 6.34 -36.39
C MET A 266 0.61 5.88 -34.97
N ILE A 267 1.01 6.80 -34.08
CA ILE A 267 1.28 6.49 -32.67
C ILE A 267 0.02 5.96 -31.97
N TYR A 268 -1.13 6.60 -32.19
CA TYR A 268 -2.41 6.15 -31.65
C TYR A 268 -2.75 4.73 -32.11
N THR A 269 -2.52 4.41 -33.39
CA THR A 269 -2.68 3.06 -33.91
C THR A 269 -1.74 2.07 -33.22
N VAL A 270 -0.46 2.41 -33.04
CA VAL A 270 0.50 1.58 -32.29
C VAL A 270 0.00 1.33 -30.86
N MET A 271 -0.43 2.38 -30.15
CA MET A 271 -0.98 2.25 -28.80
C MET A 271 -2.21 1.35 -28.75
N ASN A 272 -3.14 1.49 -29.71
CA ASN A 272 -4.29 0.61 -29.82
C ASN A 272 -3.88 -0.84 -30.07
N ARG A 273 -2.86 -1.09 -30.88
CA ARG A 273 -2.39 -2.46 -31.14
C ARG A 273 -1.84 -3.13 -29.87
N ILE A 274 -1.09 -2.36 -29.08
CA ILE A 274 -0.60 -2.80 -27.77
C ILE A 274 -1.79 -3.08 -26.83
N ILE A 275 -2.74 -2.15 -26.71
CA ILE A 275 -3.89 -2.29 -25.80
C ILE A 275 -4.80 -3.46 -26.22
N ASN A 276 -5.04 -3.64 -27.52
CA ASN A 276 -5.88 -4.72 -28.05
C ASN A 276 -5.16 -6.07 -28.11
N GLN A 277 -3.87 -6.12 -27.77
CA GLN A 277 -3.04 -7.34 -27.75
C GLN A 277 -2.93 -8.02 -29.12
N ASP A 278 -3.01 -7.23 -30.18
CA ASP A 278 -2.84 -7.67 -31.57
C ASP A 278 -1.56 -7.10 -32.20
N ILE A 279 -0.73 -6.39 -31.42
CA ILE A 279 0.62 -6.02 -31.82
C ILE A 279 1.45 -7.28 -32.13
N PRO A 280 2.16 -7.33 -33.27
CA PRO A 280 3.06 -8.43 -33.57
C PRO A 280 4.20 -8.53 -32.58
N ALA A 281 4.47 -9.71 -32.02
CA ALA A 281 5.56 -9.88 -31.05
C ALA A 281 6.92 -9.48 -31.62
N GLU A 282 7.11 -9.69 -32.93
CA GLU A 282 8.37 -9.44 -33.64
C GLU A 282 8.73 -7.96 -33.75
N VAL A 283 7.81 -7.02 -33.48
CA VAL A 283 8.10 -5.57 -33.59
C VAL A 283 8.54 -4.94 -32.28
N ILE A 284 8.40 -5.66 -31.16
CA ILE A 284 8.79 -5.21 -29.82
C ILE A 284 10.31 -5.33 -29.71
N ASN A 285 11.00 -4.24 -29.36
CA ASN A 285 12.46 -4.19 -29.20
C ASN A 285 13.28 -4.70 -30.41
N ASN A 286 12.74 -4.63 -31.62
CA ASN A 286 13.38 -5.23 -32.79
C ASN A 286 13.65 -4.23 -33.90
N GLU A 287 14.93 -3.93 -34.10
CA GLU A 287 15.40 -3.01 -35.15
C GLU A 287 15.48 -3.65 -36.54
N ASN A 288 15.32 -4.97 -36.64
CA ASN A 288 15.54 -5.74 -37.88
C ASN A 288 14.28 -5.94 -38.72
N VAL A 289 13.15 -5.38 -38.30
CA VAL A 289 11.88 -5.47 -39.01
C VAL A 289 11.30 -4.08 -39.26
N LEU A 290 10.54 -3.95 -40.34
CA LEU A 290 9.69 -2.81 -40.61
C LEU A 290 8.24 -3.21 -40.32
N TRP A 291 7.42 -2.25 -39.87
CA TRP A 291 6.05 -2.53 -39.51
C TRP A 291 5.09 -1.47 -40.04
N LYS A 292 3.98 -1.91 -40.61
CA LYS A 292 2.83 -1.07 -40.97
C LYS A 292 1.73 -1.24 -39.91
N PRO A 293 1.54 -0.28 -38.97
CA PRO A 293 0.60 -0.47 -37.86
C PRO A 293 -0.88 -0.53 -38.28
N GLU A 294 -1.25 0.15 -39.37
CA GLU A 294 -2.64 0.21 -39.86
C GLU A 294 -3.09 -1.15 -40.40
N SER A 295 -2.36 -1.73 -41.37
CA SER A 295 -2.61 -3.08 -41.89
C SER A 295 -2.09 -4.21 -40.99
N ASN A 296 -1.30 -3.87 -39.97
CA ASN A 296 -0.62 -4.78 -39.08
C ASN A 296 0.35 -5.77 -39.77
N VAL A 297 1.05 -5.30 -40.81
CA VAL A 297 1.95 -6.12 -41.62
C VAL A 297 3.40 -5.90 -41.19
N VAL A 298 4.10 -7.00 -40.90
CA VAL A 298 5.54 -7.01 -40.58
C VAL A 298 6.33 -7.41 -41.82
N ILE A 299 7.41 -6.66 -42.09
CA ILE A 299 8.28 -6.86 -43.24
C ILE A 299 9.70 -7.11 -42.72
N LYS A 300 10.33 -8.18 -43.20
CA LYS A 300 11.72 -8.52 -42.90
C LYS A 300 12.44 -8.82 -44.21
N ASP A 301 13.62 -8.23 -44.40
CA ASP A 301 14.44 -8.41 -45.61
C ASP A 301 13.69 -8.12 -46.93
N GLY A 302 12.69 -7.23 -46.88
CA GLY A 302 11.85 -6.85 -48.04
C GLY A 302 10.65 -7.75 -48.29
N GLU A 303 10.49 -8.84 -47.54
CA GLU A 303 9.36 -9.76 -47.65
C GLU A 303 8.38 -9.60 -46.50
N ILE A 304 7.08 -9.76 -46.81
CA ILE A 304 6.04 -9.83 -45.78
C ILE A 304 6.20 -11.16 -45.04
N ILE A 305 6.40 -11.09 -43.74
CA ILE A 305 6.48 -12.28 -42.89
C ILE A 305 5.16 -12.52 -42.19
N LYS A 306 4.88 -13.79 -41.89
CA LYS A 306 3.83 -14.12 -40.92
C LYS A 306 4.34 -13.74 -39.55
N SER A 307 3.54 -12.97 -38.81
CA SER A 307 3.83 -12.54 -37.44
C SER A 307 2.68 -12.93 -36.53
N GLU A 308 2.98 -13.32 -35.30
CA GLU A 308 1.97 -13.65 -34.30
C GLU A 308 1.79 -12.49 -33.31
N ALA A 309 0.55 -12.28 -32.86
CA ALA A 309 0.29 -11.28 -31.85
C ALA A 309 0.98 -11.66 -30.53
N GLU A 310 1.45 -10.65 -29.77
CA GLU A 310 1.99 -10.84 -28.41
C GLU A 310 1.01 -11.63 -27.51
N GLY A 311 -0.29 -11.52 -27.77
CA GLY A 311 -1.30 -12.18 -26.96
C GLY A 311 -1.44 -11.49 -25.62
N LEU A 312 -1.85 -12.23 -24.59
CA LEU A 312 -2.30 -11.66 -23.30
C LEU A 312 -1.16 -11.37 -22.30
N GLU A 313 0.10 -11.36 -22.73
CA GLU A 313 1.27 -11.21 -21.85
C GLU A 313 1.18 -9.93 -21.00
N ARG A 314 0.86 -8.79 -21.61
CA ARG A 314 0.66 -7.51 -20.91
C ARG A 314 -0.36 -7.61 -19.79
N TYR A 315 -1.50 -8.22 -20.08
CA TYR A 315 -2.59 -8.33 -19.10
C TYR A 315 -2.31 -9.38 -18.04
N GLN A 316 -1.48 -10.38 -18.33
CA GLN A 316 -1.04 -11.35 -17.32
C GLN A 316 -0.25 -10.66 -16.20
N HIS A 317 0.66 -9.74 -16.52
CA HIS A 317 1.38 -8.94 -15.52
C HIS A 317 0.42 -8.14 -14.61
N LEU A 318 -0.60 -7.52 -15.19
CA LEU A 318 -1.64 -6.81 -14.42
C LEU A 318 -2.46 -7.77 -13.55
N LEU A 319 -2.81 -8.94 -14.07
CA LEU A 319 -3.55 -9.96 -13.34
C LEU A 319 -2.72 -10.57 -12.20
N ASP A 320 -1.41 -10.71 -12.35
CA ASP A 320 -0.54 -11.24 -11.30
C ASP A 320 -0.48 -10.27 -10.11
N ILE A 321 -0.32 -8.96 -10.36
CA ILE A 321 -0.40 -7.92 -9.32
C ILE A 321 -1.77 -7.93 -8.64
N LEU A 322 -2.85 -7.90 -9.43
CA LEU A 322 -4.22 -7.92 -8.87
C LEU A 322 -4.52 -9.20 -8.09
N GLY A 323 -4.01 -10.34 -8.58
CA GLY A 323 -4.12 -11.63 -7.94
C GLY A 323 -3.43 -11.65 -6.58
N HIS A 324 -2.22 -11.08 -6.51
CA HIS A 324 -1.48 -10.92 -5.26
C HIS A 324 -2.21 -9.99 -4.27
N HIS A 325 -2.65 -8.82 -4.73
CA HIS A 325 -3.43 -7.90 -3.92
C HIS A 325 -4.68 -8.54 -3.34
N LYS A 326 -5.39 -9.36 -4.12
CA LYS A 326 -6.54 -10.12 -3.64
C LYS A 326 -6.18 -11.08 -2.51
N LYS A 327 -5.03 -11.76 -2.57
CA LYS A 327 -4.53 -12.60 -1.46
C LYS A 327 -4.35 -11.79 -0.18
N LEU A 328 -3.87 -10.54 -0.30
CA LEU A 328 -3.60 -9.63 0.82
C LEU A 328 -4.86 -8.96 1.40
N THR A 329 -5.99 -8.91 0.69
CA THR A 329 -7.21 -8.23 1.19
C THR A 329 -7.79 -8.81 2.48
N HIS A 330 -7.42 -10.04 2.85
CA HIS A 330 -7.76 -10.64 4.15
C HIS A 330 -6.90 -10.12 5.30
N THR A 331 -5.73 -9.55 4.99
CA THR A 331 -4.68 -9.18 5.95
C THR A 331 -4.50 -7.66 6.05
N ILE A 332 -4.86 -6.93 4.99
CA ILE A 332 -4.63 -5.49 4.86
C ILE A 332 -5.88 -4.82 4.23
N PRO A 333 -6.30 -3.64 4.73
CA PRO A 333 -7.27 -2.81 4.04
C PRO A 333 -6.80 -2.49 2.60
N ILE A 334 -7.74 -2.44 1.63
CA ILE A 334 -7.44 -2.11 0.22
C ILE A 334 -6.64 -0.80 0.09
N THR A 335 -6.87 0.16 0.98
CA THR A 335 -6.19 1.46 1.01
C THR A 335 -4.71 1.40 1.43
N GLN A 336 -4.23 0.23 1.84
CA GLN A 336 -2.88 0.00 2.36
C GLN A 336 -2.12 -1.07 1.56
N LEU A 337 -2.69 -1.52 0.43
CA LEU A 337 -1.95 -2.36 -0.51
C LEU A 337 -0.77 -1.54 -1.08
N PRO A 338 0.42 -2.14 -1.22
CA PRO A 338 1.49 -1.51 -1.97
C PRO A 338 0.99 -1.25 -3.40
N PHE A 339 1.23 -0.05 -3.93
CA PHE A 339 0.87 0.30 -5.31
C PHE A 339 2.10 0.21 -6.20
#